data_AF-A0A5J5FER0-F1
#
_entry.id   AF-A0A5J5FER0-F1
#
_cell.length_a   1.000
_cell.length_b   1.000
_cell.length_c   1.000
_cell.angle_alpha   90.00
_cell.angle_beta   90.00
_cell.angle_gamma   90.00
#
_symmetry.space_group_name_H-M   'P 1'
#
loop_
_entity.id
_entity.type
_entity.pdbx_description
1 polymer ?
#
loop_
_entity_poly.entity_id
_entity_poly.type
_entity_poly.pdbx_seq_one_letter_code
_entity_poly.pdbx_strand_id
1 'polypeptide(L)'
;MTFTSVALHSNTSGWQNYTIDKTVNIYGLTTSNASLLTNISLHAGKYTMIRLYISKVNVIFSGTNETFSMSAQFAFINHPFTVSPHSTTTVIIEFDLHSDLNLQSKIFTPYVGYTTN
;
A
#
# COMPACT_ATOMS: atom_id res chain seq x y z
N MET A 1 -5.59 1.63 9.07
CA MET A 1 -4.80 0.51 8.54
C MET A 1 -3.36 0.66 8.99
N THR A 2 -2.74 -0.41 9.45
CA THR A 2 -1.35 -0.42 9.92
C THR A 2 -0.47 -1.15 8.91
N PHE A 3 0.54 -0.44 8.40
CA PHE A 3 1.52 -0.90 7.42
C PHE A 3 2.84 -1.18 8.13
N THR A 4 3.46 -2.32 7.84
CA THR A 4 4.70 -2.72 8.49
C THR A 4 5.90 -2.54 7.58
N SER A 5 5.76 -2.89 6.31
CA SER A 5 6.84 -2.82 5.33
C SER A 5 6.32 -2.66 3.91
N VAL A 6 7.22 -2.28 3.02
CA VAL A 6 7.03 -2.38 1.58
C VAL A 6 8.22 -3.11 0.98
N ALA A 7 7.96 -4.02 0.04
CA ALA A 7 8.98 -4.60 -0.80
C ALA A 7 8.85 -4.05 -2.21
N LEU A 8 9.97 -3.68 -2.82
CA LEU A 8 10.04 -3.20 -4.19
C LEU A 8 10.86 -4.18 -5.01
N HIS A 9 10.35 -4.57 -6.18
CA HIS A 9 11.08 -5.45 -7.09
C HIS A 9 11.82 -4.62 -8.12
N SER A 10 13.15 -4.59 -8.02
CA SER A 10 14.03 -4.03 -9.04
C SER A 10 14.32 -5.07 -10.12
N ASN A 11 14.41 -4.63 -11.37
CA ASN A 11 14.81 -5.50 -12.48
C ASN A 11 16.28 -5.96 -12.40
N THR A 12 17.14 -5.28 -11.64
CA THR A 12 18.57 -5.61 -11.52
C THR A 12 18.92 -6.35 -10.24
N SER A 13 18.22 -6.07 -9.13
CA SER A 13 18.58 -6.57 -7.80
C SER A 13 17.47 -7.40 -7.14
N GLY A 14 16.34 -7.62 -7.82
CA GLY A 14 15.20 -8.36 -7.26
C GLY A 14 14.48 -7.61 -6.14
N TRP A 15 13.93 -8.36 -5.18
CA TRP A 15 13.14 -7.81 -4.07
C TRP A 15 14.02 -7.13 -3.01
N GLN A 16 13.68 -5.88 -2.71
CA GLN A 16 14.27 -5.07 -1.63
C GLN A 16 13.17 -4.70 -0.63
N ASN A 17 13.40 -4.95 0.67
CA ASN A 17 12.40 -4.71 1.72
C ASN A 17 12.75 -3.45 2.53
N TYR A 18 11.72 -2.67 2.86
CA TYR A 18 11.83 -1.43 3.63
C TYR A 18 10.77 -1.39 4.73
N THR A 19 11.18 -1.10 5.96
CA THR A 19 10.28 -0.96 7.11
C THR A 19 9.60 0.40 7.09
N ILE A 20 8.31 0.43 7.42
CA ILE A 20 7.46 1.65 7.42
C ILE A 20 6.88 1.93 8.80
N ASP A 21 6.45 0.89 9.52
CA ASP A 21 5.72 0.95 10.80
C ASP A 21 4.83 2.19 10.96
N LYS A 22 3.73 2.24 10.20
CA LYS A 22 2.83 3.40 10.17
C LYS A 22 1.37 3.00 10.15
N THR A 23 0.57 3.70 10.93
CA THR A 23 -0.90 3.59 10.86
C THR A 23 -1.47 4.81 10.14
N VAL A 24 -2.30 4.57 9.13
CA VAL A 24 -3.01 5.61 8.36
C VAL A 24 -4.51 5.33 8.42
N ASN A 25 -5.30 6.36 8.71
CA ASN A 25 -6.74 6.32 8.44
C ASN A 25 -6.95 6.64 6.97
N ILE A 26 -7.37 5.64 6.19
CA ILE A 26 -7.58 5.77 4.74
C ILE A 26 -9.03 6.10 4.37
N TYR A 27 -9.93 6.17 5.36
CA TYR A 27 -11.33 6.52 5.10
C TYR A 27 -11.45 7.97 4.63
N GLY A 28 -12.07 8.18 3.47
CA GLY A 28 -12.23 9.51 2.87
C GLY A 28 -10.97 10.06 2.19
N LEU A 29 -9.89 9.28 2.09
CA LEU A 29 -8.74 9.65 1.26
C LEU A 29 -9.03 9.34 -0.20
N THR A 30 -8.46 10.18 -1.07
CA THR A 30 -8.49 10.10 -2.53
C THR A 30 -7.08 10.39 -3.05
N THR A 31 -6.87 10.29 -4.36
CA THR A 31 -5.59 10.65 -4.98
C THR A 31 -5.21 12.12 -4.78
N SER A 32 -6.18 13.02 -4.60
CA SER A 32 -5.95 14.46 -4.43
C SER A 32 -5.54 14.87 -3.00
N ASN A 33 -5.86 14.06 -1.99
CA ASN A 33 -5.54 14.30 -0.58
C ASN A 33 -4.86 13.09 0.06
N ALA A 34 -4.08 12.35 -0.73
CA ALA A 34 -3.39 11.14 -0.29
C ALA A 34 -2.48 11.42 0.91
N SER A 35 -2.43 10.48 1.84
CA SER A 35 -1.53 10.55 3.00
C SER A 35 -0.18 9.92 2.66
N LEU A 36 0.91 10.64 2.93
CA LEU A 36 2.25 10.10 2.73
C LEU A 36 2.43 8.87 3.62
N LEU A 37 2.75 7.72 3.02
CA LEU A 37 3.05 6.51 3.79
C LEU A 37 4.50 6.53 4.28
N THR A 38 5.47 6.62 3.37
CA THR A 38 6.91 6.65 3.68
C THR A 38 7.70 7.29 2.53
N ASN A 39 8.93 7.72 2.83
CA ASN A 39 9.93 8.09 1.83
C ASN A 39 11.05 7.04 1.83
N ILE A 40 11.43 6.54 0.65
CA ILE A 40 12.43 5.49 0.51
C ILE A 40 13.54 5.98 -0.42
N SER A 41 14.78 5.94 0.07
CA SER A 41 15.95 6.19 -0.75
C SER A 41 16.24 4.96 -1.62
N LEU A 42 16.13 5.13 -2.94
CA LEU A 42 16.32 4.09 -3.93
C LEU A 42 17.47 4.43 -4.86
N HIS A 43 18.13 3.40 -5.39
CA HIS A 43 19.01 3.58 -6.53
C HIS A 43 18.18 3.91 -7.77
N ALA A 44 18.76 4.70 -8.68
CA ALA A 44 18.15 4.95 -9.97
C ALA A 44 17.96 3.62 -10.72
N GLY A 45 16.79 3.42 -11.32
CA GLY A 45 16.46 2.13 -11.94
C GLY A 45 14.97 1.95 -12.20
N LYS A 46 14.63 0.77 -12.74
CA LYS A 46 13.27 0.36 -13.03
C LYS A 46 12.79 -0.64 -11.99
N TYR A 47 11.70 -0.28 -11.33
CA TYR A 47 11.01 -1.12 -10.37
C TYR A 47 9.71 -1.61 -11.00
N THR A 48 9.41 -2.90 -10.90
CA THR A 48 8.32 -3.51 -11.67
C THR A 48 7.11 -3.88 -10.82
N MET A 49 7.32 -4.12 -9.53
CA MET A 49 6.30 -4.65 -8.62
C MET A 49 6.50 -4.12 -7.21
N ILE A 50 5.40 -4.06 -6.45
CA ILE A 50 5.36 -3.63 -5.06
C ILE A 50 4.60 -4.68 -4.25
N ARG A 51 5.12 -5.02 -3.06
CA ARG A 51 4.37 -5.72 -2.00
C ARG A 51 4.19 -4.77 -0.84
N LEU A 52 2.96 -4.47 -0.50
CA LEU A 52 2.64 -3.60 0.63
C LEU A 52 2.09 -4.45 1.78
N TYR A 53 2.87 -4.56 2.86
CA TYR A 53 2.55 -5.41 4.00
C TYR A 53 1.66 -4.65 4.98
N ILE A 54 0.51 -5.25 5.28
CA ILE A 54 -0.51 -4.70 6.16
C ILE A 54 -0.70 -5.68 7.32
N SER A 55 -0.44 -5.23 8.55
CA SER A 55 -0.57 -6.06 9.73
C SER A 55 -1.96 -5.99 10.37
N LYS A 56 -2.66 -4.85 10.20
CA LYS A 56 -3.94 -4.63 10.87
C LYS A 56 -4.86 -3.72 10.07
N VAL A 57 -6.11 -4.13 9.95
CA VAL A 57 -7.20 -3.32 9.39
C VAL A 57 -8.28 -3.18 10.47
N ASN A 58 -8.42 -1.98 11.02
CA ASN A 58 -9.50 -1.65 11.96
C ASN A 58 -10.55 -0.81 11.23
N VAL A 59 -11.81 -1.17 11.41
CA VAL A 59 -12.96 -0.49 10.83
C VAL A 59 -13.90 -0.09 11.96
N ILE A 60 -14.36 1.16 11.96
CA ILE A 60 -15.44 1.60 12.85
C ILE A 60 -16.73 1.50 12.05
N PHE A 61 -17.61 0.58 12.44
CA PHE A 61 -18.92 0.42 11.80
C PHE A 61 -20.00 0.52 12.88
N SER A 62 -20.95 1.44 12.68
CA SER A 62 -22.04 1.71 13.64
C SER A 62 -21.56 1.96 15.09
N GLY A 63 -20.41 2.63 15.25
CA GLY A 63 -19.82 2.95 16.56
C GLY A 63 -18.98 1.84 17.19
N THR A 64 -18.91 0.66 16.57
CA THR A 64 -18.13 -0.48 17.08
C THR A 64 -16.82 -0.62 16.31
N ASN A 65 -15.72 -0.88 17.05
CA ASN A 65 -14.43 -1.22 16.46
C ASN A 65 -14.39 -2.69 16.06
N GLU A 66 -14.16 -2.95 14.79
CA GLU A 66 -14.01 -4.28 14.23
C GLU A 66 -12.61 -4.43 13.63
N THR A 67 -11.95 -5.56 13.90
CA THR A 67 -10.65 -5.90 13.29
C THR A 67 -10.88 -6.90 12.17
N PHE A 68 -10.35 -6.58 10.99
CA PHE A 68 -10.46 -7.40 9.79
C PHE A 68 -9.18 -8.22 9.60
N SER A 69 -9.36 -9.48 9.23
CA SER A 69 -8.27 -10.36 8.79
C SER A 69 -7.93 -10.06 7.34
N MET A 70 -6.64 -10.08 6.99
CA MET A 70 -6.22 -9.94 5.60
C MET A 70 -6.48 -11.25 4.84
N SER A 71 -6.92 -11.18 3.59
CA SER A 71 -7.00 -12.36 2.70
C SER A 71 -5.63 -12.84 2.22
N ALA A 72 -4.61 -11.98 2.29
CA ALA A 72 -3.22 -12.28 1.93
C ALA A 72 -2.23 -11.52 2.83
N GLN A 73 -0.97 -11.97 2.89
CA GLN A 73 0.06 -11.34 3.73
C GLN A 73 0.46 -9.92 3.26
N PHE A 74 0.19 -9.58 2.01
CA PHE A 74 0.50 -8.29 1.42
C PHE A 74 -0.51 -7.96 0.32
N ALA A 75 -0.70 -6.67 0.07
CA ALA A 75 -1.31 -6.18 -1.14
C ALA A 75 -0.25 -6.20 -2.26
N PHE A 76 -0.56 -6.84 -3.39
CA PHE A 76 0.37 -6.97 -4.51
C PHE A 76 0.02 -5.99 -5.62
N ILE A 77 0.99 -5.16 -6.03
CA ILE A 77 0.81 -4.15 -7.07
C ILE A 77 1.79 -4.45 -8.20
N ASN A 78 1.27 -4.79 -9.37
CA ASN A 78 2.04 -5.03 -10.59
C ASN A 78 2.07 -3.77 -11.45
N HIS A 79 2.77 -2.73 -10.97
CA HIS A 79 2.92 -1.47 -11.68
C HIS A 79 4.39 -1.07 -11.80
N PRO A 80 4.94 -0.99 -13.03
CA PRO A 80 6.30 -0.52 -13.20
C PRO A 80 6.41 1.00 -13.05
N PHE A 81 7.47 1.44 -12.36
CA PHE A 81 7.87 2.84 -12.27
C PHE A 81 9.41 2.97 -12.39
N THR A 82 9.86 4.16 -12.74
CA THR A 82 11.29 4.47 -12.92
C THR A 82 11.71 5.57 -11.97
N VAL A 83 12.78 5.33 -11.23
CA VAL A 83 13.45 6.34 -10.41
C VAL A 83 14.64 6.86 -11.21
N SER A 84 14.63 8.14 -11.56
CA SER A 84 15.76 8.78 -12.26
C SER A 84 16.83 9.23 -11.26
N PRO A 85 18.11 9.37 -11.68
CA PRO A 85 19.15 9.89 -10.82
C PRO A 85 18.77 11.25 -10.21
N HIS A 86 18.99 11.40 -8.91
CA HIS A 86 18.74 12.65 -8.17
C HIS A 86 17.30 13.19 -8.27
N SER A 87 16.33 12.30 -8.48
CA SER A 87 14.91 12.66 -8.62
C SER A 87 14.04 11.97 -7.58
N THR A 88 12.83 12.50 -7.40
CA THR A 88 11.78 11.88 -6.60
C THR A 88 10.67 11.41 -7.54
N THR A 89 10.23 10.16 -7.36
CA THR A 89 9.07 9.59 -8.03
C THR A 89 7.98 9.40 -6.99
N THR A 90 6.76 9.83 -7.30
CA THR A 90 5.62 9.63 -6.41
C THR A 90 4.76 8.46 -6.92
N VAL A 91 4.57 7.47 -6.06
CA VAL A 91 3.66 6.35 -6.30
C VAL A 91 2.45 6.51 -5.38
N ILE A 92 1.26 6.61 -5.95
CA ILE A 92 0.01 6.67 -5.21
C ILE A 92 -0.68 5.31 -5.34
N ILE A 93 -1.05 4.76 -4.19
CA ILE A 93 -1.70 3.45 -4.06
C ILE A 93 -3.13 3.70 -3.58
N GLU A 94 -4.11 3.23 -4.35
CA GLU A 94 -5.53 3.41 -4.07
C GLU A 94 -6.16 2.11 -3.58
N PHE A 95 -7.00 2.22 -2.56
CA PHE A 95 -7.78 1.13 -1.99
C PHE A 95 -9.26 1.43 -2.20
N ASP A 96 -9.97 0.57 -2.94
CA ASP A 96 -11.42 0.67 -3.08
C ASP A 96 -12.10 -0.02 -1.90
N LEU A 97 -12.37 0.74 -0.84
CA LEU A 97 -12.97 0.20 0.39
C LEU A 97 -14.32 -0.49 0.17
N HIS A 98 -15.06 -0.17 -0.90
CA HIS A 98 -16.33 -0.84 -1.21
C HIS A 98 -16.09 -2.28 -1.66
N SER A 99 -15.04 -2.49 -2.47
CA SER A 99 -14.65 -3.81 -2.98
C SER A 99 -13.73 -4.56 -2.02
N ASP A 100 -12.93 -3.84 -1.23
CA ASP A 100 -11.89 -4.42 -0.37
C ASP A 100 -12.44 -5.00 0.94
N LEU A 101 -13.56 -4.45 1.45
CA LEU A 101 -14.13 -4.83 2.75
C LEU A 101 -15.29 -5.81 2.61
N ASN A 102 -15.09 -7.04 3.08
CA ASN A 102 -16.21 -7.94 3.34
C ASN A 102 -16.66 -7.83 4.80
N LEU A 103 -17.71 -7.04 5.04
CA LEU A 103 -18.22 -6.77 6.39
C LEU A 103 -18.77 -8.01 7.11
N GLN A 104 -19.26 -9.01 6.36
CA GLN A 104 -19.82 -10.23 6.93
C GLN A 104 -18.73 -11.20 7.39
N SER A 105 -17.75 -11.47 6.53
CA SER A 105 -16.65 -12.37 6.87
C SER A 105 -15.53 -11.69 7.68
N LYS A 106 -15.57 -10.36 7.80
CA LYS A 106 -14.51 -9.53 8.40
C LYS A 106 -13.16 -9.77 7.73
N ILE A 107 -13.18 -9.96 6.41
CA ILE A 107 -11.97 -10.15 5.59
C ILE A 107 -11.75 -8.89 4.76
N PHE A 108 -10.53 -8.38 4.81
CA PHE A 108 -10.04 -7.33 3.91
C PHE A 108 -9.25 -7.96 2.76
N THR A 109 -9.72 -7.76 1.54
CA THR A 109 -9.06 -8.23 0.31
C THR A 109 -8.63 -7.02 -0.50
N PRO A 110 -7.35 -6.63 -0.46
CA PRO A 110 -6.89 -5.44 -1.15
C PRO A 110 -6.99 -5.60 -2.68
N TYR A 111 -7.94 -4.91 -3.28
CA TYR A 111 -8.03 -4.67 -4.72
C TYR A 111 -7.43 -3.31 -5.04
N VAL A 112 -6.15 -3.31 -5.36
CA VAL A 112 -5.34 -2.09 -5.38
C VAL A 112 -5.29 -1.46 -6.77
N GLY A 113 -5.73 -0.20 -6.86
CA GLY A 113 -5.46 0.68 -8.00
C GLY A 113 -4.14 1.45 -7.82
N TYR A 114 -3.60 2.03 -8.90
CA TYR A 114 -2.35 2.79 -8.83
C TYR A 114 -2.27 3.91 -9.87
N THR A 115 -1.52 4.96 -9.53
CA THR A 115 -1.07 5.99 -10.48
C THR A 115 0.38 6.39 -10.18
N THR A 116 1.15 6.74 -11.22
CA THR A 116 2.51 7.29 -11.11
C THR A 116 2.56 8.67 -11.72
N ASN A 117 3.16 9.62 -11.00
CA ASN A 117 3.41 10.99 -11.44
C ASN A 117 4.90 11.31 -11.36
#